data_AF-A0A653E812-F1
#
_entry.id   AF-A0A653E812-F1
#
_cell.length_a   1.000
_cell.length_b   1.000
_cell.length_c   1.000
_cell.angle_alpha   90.00
_cell.angle_beta   90.00
_cell.angle_gamma   90.00
#
_symmetry.space_group_name_H-M   'P 1'
#
loop_
_entity.id
_entity.type
_entity.pdbx_description
1 polymer ?
#
loop_
_entity_poly.entity_id
_entity_poly.type
_entity_poly.pdbx_seq_one_letter_code
_entity_poly.pdbx_strand_id
1 'polypeptide(L)'
;MPTVNERLADAEVSHAVSMQMFSNGVVRRMVSLLNRVDADMQDQIVVAISKMDPATFTVQRLERLLKSVRELNAAAYSALRDDLNTELQSYAEYEAGYQYKLFTSAIPGQVQAVFPIAQVSASQVYAAAMARPFQGKLLSEFTKDMEAARMTRVRDAIRIGFVEGETIDQMVRRIRGTRTNGYADGLLEIDRRGAESIVRTAVNHTSNFARQAFYAANDDLVGEWQFLATLDGRTTITCASLSGKTFPIGSGPQPPRHIGCRSTSTPVIKGWEELGLSPDEIDKGTQASMDGYAAADIDYSDWLRNKPAAFQDDVLGPTRGKLFREGKVNVDRFTNNKGRVYTLDQLKQRDADLFERVGIAA
;
A
#
# COMPACT_ATOMS: atom_id res chain seq x y z
N MET A 1 2.62 -31.36 9.86
CA MET A 1 3.01 -30.02 10.34
C MET A 1 3.36 -29.19 9.12
N PRO A 2 3.06 -27.88 9.10
CA PRO A 2 3.41 -27.04 7.96
C PRO A 2 4.93 -27.00 7.78
N THR A 3 5.37 -27.00 6.52
CA THR A 3 6.77 -26.84 6.11
C THR A 3 7.26 -25.42 6.42
N VAL A 4 8.57 -25.19 6.35
CA VAL A 4 9.17 -23.86 6.50
C VAL A 4 8.60 -22.89 5.46
N ASN A 5 8.50 -23.32 4.20
CA ASN A 5 7.97 -22.51 3.10
C ASN A 5 6.49 -22.12 3.32
N GLU A 6 5.66 -23.04 3.80
CA GLU A 6 4.26 -22.75 4.15
C GLU A 6 4.16 -21.77 5.32
N ARG A 7 5.00 -21.92 6.35
CA ARG A 7 5.02 -20.99 7.50
C ARG A 7 5.46 -19.58 7.09
N LEU A 8 6.45 -19.46 6.23
CA LEU A 8 6.93 -18.17 5.71
C LEU A 8 5.87 -17.49 4.87
N ALA A 9 5.23 -18.21 3.94
CA ALA A 9 4.16 -17.65 3.12
C ALA A 9 2.95 -17.21 3.96
N ASP A 10 2.53 -18.03 4.94
CA ASP A 10 1.44 -17.69 5.85
C ASP A 10 1.73 -16.42 6.68
N ALA A 11 2.98 -16.26 7.12
CA ALA A 11 3.45 -15.06 7.81
C ALA A 11 3.46 -13.84 6.88
N GLU A 12 3.96 -13.98 5.64
CA GLU A 12 4.01 -12.90 4.66
C GLU A 12 2.64 -12.41 4.23
N VAL A 13 1.65 -13.30 4.09
CA VAL A 13 0.27 -12.88 3.84
C VAL A 13 -0.27 -12.06 5.02
N SER A 14 0.02 -12.48 6.26
CA SER A 14 -0.36 -11.75 7.48
C SER A 14 0.25 -10.36 7.50
N HIS A 15 1.56 -10.30 7.23
CA HIS A 15 2.35 -9.09 7.21
C HIS A 15 1.93 -8.14 6.09
N ALA A 16 1.57 -8.65 4.91
CA ALA A 16 1.02 -7.85 3.82
C ALA A 16 -0.28 -7.14 4.22
N VAL A 17 -1.12 -7.77 5.03
CA VAL A 17 -2.33 -7.13 5.58
C VAL A 17 -1.97 -6.03 6.58
N SER A 18 -1.05 -6.28 7.50
CA SER A 18 -0.53 -5.26 8.43
C SER A 18 0.11 -4.08 7.70
N MET A 19 0.88 -4.33 6.64
CA MET A 19 1.45 -3.31 5.76
C MET A 19 0.36 -2.46 5.11
N GLN A 20 -0.75 -3.05 4.66
CA GLN A 20 -1.88 -2.28 4.12
C GLN A 20 -2.49 -1.35 5.17
N MET A 21 -2.61 -1.79 6.42
CA MET A 21 -3.08 -0.95 7.54
C MET A 21 -2.10 0.18 7.85
N PHE A 22 -0.81 -0.10 7.90
CA PHE A 22 0.22 0.93 8.04
C PHE A 22 0.14 1.96 6.91
N SER A 23 0.06 1.49 5.66
CA SER A 23 -0.09 2.35 4.48
C SER A 23 -1.34 3.23 4.55
N ASN A 24 -2.49 2.71 5.03
CA ASN A 24 -3.68 3.51 5.29
C ASN A 24 -3.40 4.64 6.29
N GLY A 25 -2.63 4.36 7.34
CA GLY A 25 -2.21 5.36 8.34
C GLY A 25 -1.36 6.48 7.72
N VAL A 26 -0.35 6.11 6.92
CA VAL A 26 0.50 7.07 6.21
C VAL A 26 -0.36 7.92 5.25
N VAL A 27 -1.22 7.31 4.44
CA VAL A 27 -2.14 8.02 3.53
C VAL A 27 -2.99 9.04 4.28
N ARG A 28 -3.59 8.67 5.43
CA ARG A 28 -4.40 9.59 6.23
C ARG A 28 -3.60 10.80 6.70
N ARG A 29 -2.35 10.60 7.14
CA ARG A 29 -1.45 11.70 7.54
C ARG A 29 -1.14 12.63 6.35
N MET A 30 -0.73 12.07 5.21
CA MET A 30 -0.38 12.85 4.02
C MET A 30 -1.58 13.61 3.45
N VAL A 31 -2.75 12.97 3.37
CA VAL A 31 -3.99 13.64 2.92
C VAL A 31 -4.42 14.71 3.91
N SER A 32 -4.25 14.49 5.22
CA SER A 32 -4.52 15.53 6.23
C SER A 32 -3.62 16.75 6.06
N LEU A 33 -2.34 16.56 5.75
CA LEU A 33 -1.41 17.65 5.42
C LEU A 33 -1.89 18.45 4.20
N LEU A 34 -2.25 17.78 3.11
CA LEU A 34 -2.79 18.44 1.92
C LEU A 34 -4.09 19.18 2.24
N ASN A 35 -4.99 18.59 3.03
CA ASN A 35 -6.26 19.22 3.41
C ASN A 35 -6.09 20.48 4.26
N ARG A 36 -5.06 20.53 5.12
CA ARG A 36 -4.73 21.75 5.88
C ARG A 36 -4.33 22.88 4.93
N VAL A 37 -3.45 22.57 3.98
CA VAL A 37 -2.98 23.56 2.99
C VAL A 37 -4.08 23.95 2.02
N ASP A 38 -5.02 23.05 1.69
CA ASP A 38 -6.16 23.37 0.83
C ASP A 38 -6.95 24.56 1.39
N ALA A 39 -7.13 24.66 2.71
CA ALA A 39 -7.84 25.77 3.34
C ALA A 39 -7.11 27.10 3.13
N ASP A 40 -5.81 27.15 3.46
CA ASP A 40 -5.00 28.35 3.32
C ASP A 40 -4.85 28.77 1.84
N MET A 41 -4.71 27.80 0.94
CA MET A 41 -4.66 28.05 -0.50
C MET A 41 -5.94 28.70 -1.00
N GLN A 42 -7.11 28.33 -0.47
CA GLN A 42 -8.37 28.95 -0.91
C GLN A 42 -8.49 30.39 -0.47
N ASP A 43 -8.12 30.69 0.78
CA ASP A 43 -8.13 32.06 1.27
C ASP A 43 -7.20 32.94 0.42
N GLN A 44 -6.02 32.42 0.06
CA GLN A 44 -5.11 33.08 -0.85
C GLN A 44 -5.65 33.22 -2.27
N ILE A 45 -6.37 32.21 -2.79
CA ILE A 45 -7.04 32.30 -4.10
C ILE A 45 -8.11 33.39 -4.09
N VAL A 46 -8.95 33.46 -3.05
CA VAL A 46 -9.99 34.51 -2.91
C VAL A 46 -9.34 35.90 -2.88
N VAL A 47 -8.29 36.07 -2.08
CA VAL A 47 -7.55 37.35 -1.99
C VAL A 47 -6.89 37.70 -3.32
N ALA A 48 -6.33 36.72 -4.04
CA ALA A 48 -5.69 36.91 -5.32
C ALA A 48 -6.68 37.32 -6.41
N ILE A 49 -7.82 36.61 -6.51
CA ILE A 49 -8.85 36.85 -7.53
C ILE A 49 -9.61 38.15 -7.26
N SER A 50 -9.90 38.49 -6.00
CA SER A 50 -10.58 39.75 -5.65
C SER A 50 -9.82 41.01 -6.07
N LYS A 51 -8.50 40.91 -6.31
CA LYS A 51 -7.65 42.01 -6.81
C LYS A 51 -7.61 42.10 -8.34
N MET A 52 -8.35 41.23 -9.02
CA MET A 52 -8.39 41.14 -10.47
C MET A 52 -9.68 41.74 -11.00
N ASP A 53 -9.54 42.83 -11.75
CA ASP A 53 -10.64 43.38 -12.54
C ASP A 53 -10.83 42.51 -13.80
N PRO A 54 -12.02 41.93 -14.04
CA PRO A 54 -12.31 41.14 -15.24
C PRO A 54 -11.93 41.83 -16.55
N ALA A 55 -12.06 43.15 -16.63
CA ALA A 55 -11.73 43.94 -17.82
C ALA A 55 -10.21 43.97 -18.13
N THR A 56 -9.38 43.61 -17.16
CA THR A 56 -7.90 43.65 -17.24
C THR A 56 -7.27 42.27 -17.09
N PHE A 57 -8.07 41.21 -17.26
CA PHE A 57 -7.62 39.83 -17.16
C PHE A 57 -6.53 39.52 -18.18
N THR A 58 -5.40 39.01 -17.70
CA THR A 58 -4.34 38.42 -18.53
C THR A 58 -3.73 37.22 -17.81
N VAL A 59 -3.20 36.26 -18.58
CA VAL A 59 -2.52 35.08 -18.02
C VAL A 59 -1.33 35.49 -17.14
N GLN A 60 -0.56 36.48 -17.56
CA GLN A 60 0.61 36.98 -16.82
C GLN A 60 0.23 37.67 -15.51
N ARG A 61 -0.94 38.33 -15.44
CA ARG A 61 -1.45 38.92 -14.20
C ARG A 61 -1.95 37.83 -13.24
N LEU A 62 -2.65 36.82 -13.76
CA LEU A 62 -3.08 35.67 -12.96
C LEU A 62 -1.89 34.93 -12.35
N GLU A 63 -0.85 34.64 -13.13
CA GLU A 63 0.36 33.95 -12.64
C GLU A 63 1.11 34.74 -11.55
N ARG A 64 1.05 36.08 -11.59
CA ARG A 64 1.60 36.95 -10.54
C ARG A 64 0.75 36.92 -9.28
N LEU A 65 -0.58 36.94 -9.42
CA LEU A 65 -1.50 36.92 -8.28
C LEU A 65 -1.54 35.55 -7.58
N LEU A 66 -1.31 34.46 -8.31
CA LEU A 66 -1.20 33.11 -7.76
C LEU A 66 0.19 32.76 -7.19
N LYS A 67 1.10 33.74 -7.06
CA LYS A 67 2.45 33.48 -6.52
C LYS A 67 2.40 32.88 -5.11
N SER A 68 1.62 33.46 -4.19
CA SER A 68 1.50 32.94 -2.82
C SER A 68 0.87 31.54 -2.78
N VAL A 69 -0.12 31.28 -3.64
CA VAL A 69 -0.75 29.97 -3.79
C VAL A 69 0.27 28.93 -4.27
N ARG A 70 1.14 29.30 -5.21
CA ARG A 70 2.21 28.42 -5.72
C ARG A 70 3.24 28.12 -4.63
N GLU A 71 3.66 29.13 -3.86
CA GLU A 71 4.61 28.97 -2.76
C GLU A 71 4.06 28.07 -1.64
N LEU A 72 2.78 28.24 -1.28
CA LEU A 72 2.10 27.35 -0.32
C LEU A 72 2.02 25.91 -0.83
N ASN A 73 1.67 25.73 -2.11
CA ASN A 73 1.63 24.40 -2.70
C ASN A 73 3.02 23.73 -2.70
N ALA A 74 4.07 24.46 -3.08
CA ALA A 74 5.44 23.95 -3.04
C ALA A 74 5.86 23.55 -1.62
N ALA A 75 5.56 24.38 -0.62
CA ALA A 75 5.83 24.08 0.78
C ALA A 75 5.10 22.82 1.25
N ALA A 76 3.83 22.64 0.83
CA ALA A 76 3.03 21.46 1.17
C ALA A 76 3.62 20.17 0.60
N TYR A 77 4.05 20.19 -0.66
CA TYR A 77 4.65 19.02 -1.30
C TYR A 77 6.06 18.74 -0.79
N SER A 78 6.81 19.78 -0.36
CA SER A 78 8.07 19.58 0.36
C SER A 78 7.82 18.85 1.68
N ALA A 79 6.92 19.35 2.52
CA ALA A 79 6.58 18.71 3.80
C ALA A 79 6.04 17.29 3.60
N LEU A 80 5.19 17.07 2.60
CA LEU A 80 4.70 15.73 2.26
C LEU A 80 5.83 14.78 1.88
N ARG A 81 6.80 15.24 1.08
CA ARG A 81 7.96 14.43 0.67
C ARG A 81 8.85 14.10 1.86
N ASP A 82 9.11 15.07 2.73
CA ASP A 82 9.97 14.88 3.91
C ASP A 82 9.33 13.91 4.91
N ASP A 83 8.03 14.08 5.20
CA ASP A 83 7.28 13.17 6.05
C ASP A 83 7.23 11.76 5.43
N LEU A 84 6.93 11.64 4.13
CA LEU A 84 6.88 10.35 3.45
C LEU A 84 8.25 9.65 3.46
N ASN A 85 9.34 10.37 3.23
CA ASN A 85 10.68 9.81 3.30
C ASN A 85 11.01 9.27 4.69
N THR A 86 10.64 10.01 5.73
CA THR A 86 10.83 9.59 7.13
C THR A 86 10.05 8.30 7.44
N GLU A 87 8.79 8.23 7.00
CA GLU A 87 7.94 7.05 7.16
C GLU A 87 8.49 5.83 6.41
N LEU A 88 8.97 6.02 5.17
CA LEU A 88 9.55 4.94 4.36
C LEU A 88 10.88 4.45 4.92
N GLN A 89 11.70 5.34 5.47
CA GLN A 89 12.94 4.97 6.14
C GLN A 89 12.66 4.14 7.41
N SER A 90 11.72 4.60 8.23
CA SER A 90 11.28 3.88 9.44
C SER A 90 10.67 2.52 9.09
N TYR A 91 9.91 2.47 8.00
CA TYR A 91 9.33 1.23 7.51
C TYR A 91 10.38 0.25 6.98
N ALA A 92 11.41 0.73 6.28
CA ALA A 92 12.51 -0.13 5.81
C ALA A 92 13.28 -0.77 6.98
N GLU A 93 13.47 -0.04 8.08
CA GLU A 93 14.04 -0.58 9.32
C GLU A 93 13.15 -1.65 9.95
N TYR A 94 11.85 -1.38 10.06
CA TYR A 94 10.88 -2.34 10.56
C TYR A 94 10.84 -3.62 9.70
N GLU A 95 10.79 -3.48 8.37
CA GLU A 95 10.73 -4.59 7.44
C GLU A 95 12.00 -5.47 7.53
N ALA A 96 13.19 -4.87 7.53
CA ALA A 96 14.45 -5.61 7.70
C ALA A 96 14.49 -6.41 9.02
N GLY A 97 14.04 -5.78 10.11
CA GLY A 97 13.95 -6.44 11.42
C GLY A 97 12.87 -7.53 11.47
N TYR A 98 11.76 -7.35 10.77
CA TYR A 98 10.69 -8.35 10.65
C TYR A 98 11.19 -9.59 9.90
N GLN A 99 11.83 -9.42 8.75
CA GLN A 99 12.35 -10.53 7.94
C GLN A 99 13.36 -11.38 8.72
N TYR A 100 14.30 -10.73 9.42
CA TYR A 100 15.27 -11.41 10.27
C TYR A 100 14.60 -12.26 11.36
N LYS A 101 13.61 -11.69 12.08
CA LYS A 101 12.86 -12.41 13.12
C LYS A 101 12.04 -13.56 12.53
N LEU A 102 11.44 -13.33 11.37
CA LEU A 102 10.64 -14.33 10.68
C LEU A 102 11.51 -15.54 10.34
N PHE A 103 12.66 -15.34 9.69
CA PHE A 103 13.60 -16.42 9.36
C PHE A 103 14.11 -17.13 10.61
N THR A 104 14.49 -16.39 11.65
CA THR A 104 14.99 -16.95 12.91
C THR A 104 13.94 -17.83 13.61
N SER A 105 12.65 -17.49 13.48
CA SER A 105 11.55 -18.28 14.06
C SER A 105 11.08 -19.44 13.18
N ALA A 106 11.18 -19.29 11.86
CA ALA A 106 10.70 -20.28 10.91
C ALA A 106 11.74 -21.38 10.66
N ILE A 107 13.01 -21.02 10.49
CA ILE A 107 14.07 -21.95 10.12
C ILE A 107 14.53 -22.74 11.36
N PRO A 108 14.67 -24.08 11.31
CA PRO A 108 15.15 -24.87 12.45
C PRO A 108 16.55 -24.47 12.92
N GLY A 109 16.80 -24.54 14.23
CA GLY A 109 18.07 -24.10 14.83
C GLY A 109 19.30 -24.88 14.34
N GLN A 110 19.13 -26.15 14.01
CA GLN A 110 20.18 -26.99 13.42
C GLN A 110 20.63 -26.45 12.05
N VAL A 111 19.69 -25.95 11.24
CA VAL A 111 19.99 -25.33 9.94
C VAL A 111 20.67 -23.98 10.16
N GLN A 112 20.19 -23.17 11.11
CA GLN A 112 20.80 -21.87 11.44
C GLN A 112 22.24 -21.97 11.95
N ALA A 113 22.62 -23.11 12.55
CA ALA A 113 23.98 -23.36 13.00
C ALA A 113 24.97 -23.52 11.83
N VAL A 114 24.50 -23.99 10.67
CA VAL A 114 25.29 -24.18 9.45
C VAL A 114 25.16 -22.98 8.51
N PHE A 115 23.97 -22.39 8.45
CA PHE A 115 23.61 -21.25 7.59
C PHE A 115 23.12 -20.08 8.46
N PRO A 116 24.02 -19.25 9.01
CA PRO A 116 23.63 -18.12 9.84
C PRO A 116 22.82 -17.09 9.05
N ILE A 117 21.67 -16.69 9.58
CA ILE A 117 20.81 -15.70 8.94
C ILE A 117 21.50 -14.33 8.97
N ALA A 118 21.77 -13.78 7.78
CA ALA A 118 22.35 -12.47 7.61
C ALA A 118 21.32 -11.35 7.85
N GLN A 119 21.79 -10.25 8.44
CA GLN A 119 21.02 -9.00 8.53
C GLN A 119 21.32 -8.09 7.34
N VAL A 120 20.37 -7.23 6.99
CA VAL A 120 20.55 -6.18 5.99
C VAL A 120 20.56 -4.80 6.62
N SER A 121 21.37 -3.90 6.07
CA SER A 121 21.39 -2.50 6.51
C SER A 121 20.14 -1.77 6.03
N ALA A 122 19.25 -1.41 6.95
CA ALA A 122 18.01 -0.70 6.65
C ALA A 122 18.24 0.61 5.89
N SER A 123 19.31 1.35 6.21
CA SER A 123 19.66 2.60 5.52
C SER A 123 20.11 2.38 4.08
N GLN A 124 20.90 1.33 3.81
CA GLN A 124 21.31 0.96 2.46
C GLN A 124 20.11 0.46 1.63
N VAL A 125 19.25 -0.35 2.24
CA VAL A 125 18.01 -0.84 1.62
C VAL A 125 17.08 0.32 1.25
N TYR A 126 16.85 1.26 2.18
CA TYR A 126 16.05 2.45 1.92
C TYR A 126 16.63 3.29 0.77
N ALA A 127 17.94 3.58 0.82
CA ALA A 127 18.60 4.37 -0.22
C ALA A 127 18.49 3.72 -1.60
N ALA A 128 18.70 2.40 -1.67
CA ALA A 128 18.58 1.64 -2.92
C ALA A 128 17.13 1.54 -3.41
N ALA A 129 16.15 1.43 -2.51
CA ALA A 129 14.73 1.47 -2.87
C ALA A 129 14.37 2.83 -3.49
N MET A 130 14.81 3.94 -2.90
CA MET A 130 14.55 5.29 -3.40
C MET A 130 15.27 5.61 -4.71
N ALA A 131 16.39 4.94 -4.99
CA ALA A 131 17.14 5.06 -6.24
C ALA A 131 16.52 4.25 -7.39
N ARG A 132 15.53 3.39 -7.12
CA ARG A 132 14.87 2.57 -8.14
C ARG A 132 13.51 3.12 -8.54
N PRO A 133 13.22 3.22 -9.85
CA PRO A 133 11.92 3.67 -10.31
C PRO A 133 10.86 2.59 -10.07
N PHE A 134 9.64 3.04 -9.80
CA PHE A 134 8.44 2.23 -9.93
C PHE A 134 7.51 2.89 -10.95
N GLN A 135 6.89 2.10 -11.83
CA GLN A 135 6.04 2.64 -12.91
C GLN A 135 6.77 3.70 -13.77
N GLY A 136 8.07 3.50 -14.00
CA GLY A 136 8.89 4.33 -14.87
C GLY A 136 9.39 5.64 -14.26
N LYS A 137 9.14 5.91 -12.96
CA LYS A 137 9.58 7.13 -12.29
C LYS A 137 10.07 6.88 -10.87
N LEU A 138 10.96 7.74 -10.39
CA LEU A 138 11.33 7.83 -8.98
C LEU A 138 10.20 8.46 -8.15
N LEU A 139 10.19 8.19 -6.84
CA LEU A 139 9.23 8.82 -5.92
C LEU A 139 9.35 10.36 -5.93
N SER A 140 10.57 10.87 -6.05
CA SER A 140 10.87 12.31 -6.16
C SER A 140 10.23 12.93 -7.41
N GLU A 141 10.23 12.20 -8.54
CA GLU A 141 9.59 12.64 -9.78
C GLU A 141 8.07 12.63 -9.66
N PHE A 142 7.47 11.58 -9.10
CA PHE A 142 6.03 11.55 -8.84
C PHE A 142 5.55 12.73 -8.00
N THR A 143 6.23 12.98 -6.88
CA THR A 143 5.86 14.08 -5.97
C THR A 143 6.01 15.45 -6.64
N LYS A 144 7.03 15.64 -7.49
CA LYS A 144 7.22 16.87 -8.29
C LYS A 144 6.12 17.04 -9.35
N ASP A 145 5.78 15.98 -10.06
CA ASP A 145 4.75 16.03 -11.09
C ASP A 145 3.37 16.31 -10.49
N MET A 146 3.08 15.73 -9.32
CA MET A 146 1.84 15.99 -8.59
C MET A 146 1.74 17.46 -8.15
N GLU A 147 2.82 18.03 -7.60
CA GLU A 147 2.88 19.45 -7.24
C GLU A 147 2.54 20.35 -8.44
N ALA A 148 3.18 20.11 -9.58
CA ALA A 148 2.98 20.89 -10.79
C ALA A 148 1.57 20.69 -11.38
N ALA A 149 1.06 19.46 -11.37
CA ALA A 149 -0.26 19.13 -11.88
C ALA A 149 -1.37 19.79 -11.05
N ARG A 150 -1.20 19.86 -9.72
CA ARG A 150 -2.13 20.54 -8.82
C ARG A 150 -2.24 22.03 -9.13
N MET A 151 -1.10 22.71 -9.28
CA MET A 151 -1.09 24.14 -9.64
C MET A 151 -1.67 24.40 -11.03
N THR A 152 -1.43 23.50 -11.97
CA THR A 152 -2.04 23.57 -13.30
C THR A 152 -3.57 23.50 -13.20
N ARG A 153 -4.11 22.54 -12.45
CA ARG A 153 -5.57 22.42 -12.20
C ARG A 153 -6.17 23.68 -11.58
N VAL A 154 -5.54 24.22 -10.52
CA VAL A 154 -6.01 25.43 -9.85
C VAL A 154 -6.07 26.60 -10.83
N ARG A 155 -4.99 26.82 -11.57
CA ARG A 155 -4.90 27.90 -12.54
C ARG A 155 -5.93 27.75 -13.66
N ASP A 156 -6.08 26.56 -14.22
CA ASP A 156 -6.98 26.32 -15.34
C ASP A 156 -8.44 26.44 -14.90
N ALA A 157 -8.79 26.00 -13.70
CA ALA A 157 -10.12 26.23 -13.12
C ALA A 157 -10.45 27.73 -12.99
N ILE A 158 -9.48 28.55 -12.54
CA ILE A 158 -9.67 30.00 -12.45
C ILE A 158 -9.83 30.62 -13.84
N ARG A 159 -9.00 30.23 -14.81
CA ARG A 159 -9.11 30.72 -16.20
C ARG A 159 -10.48 30.41 -16.80
N ILE A 160 -10.96 29.18 -16.62
CA ILE A 160 -12.27 28.75 -17.11
C ILE A 160 -13.36 29.60 -16.44
N GLY A 161 -13.32 29.76 -15.11
CA GLY A 161 -14.31 30.55 -14.40
C GLY A 161 -14.35 32.02 -14.83
N PHE A 162 -13.20 32.64 -15.10
CA PHE A 162 -13.16 34.00 -15.67
C PHE A 162 -13.81 34.08 -17.06
N VAL A 163 -13.54 33.11 -17.93
CA VAL A 163 -14.12 33.06 -19.28
C VAL A 163 -15.63 32.80 -19.24
N GLU A 164 -16.09 31.97 -18.29
CA GLU A 164 -17.49 31.63 -18.08
C GLU A 164 -18.29 32.68 -17.30
N GLY A 165 -17.63 33.74 -16.80
CA GLY A 165 -18.27 34.76 -15.97
C GLY A 165 -18.68 34.28 -14.57
N GLU A 166 -18.00 33.25 -14.05
CA GLU A 166 -18.24 32.73 -12.71
C GLU A 166 -17.89 33.74 -11.62
N THR A 167 -18.65 33.70 -10.52
CA THR A 167 -18.27 34.40 -9.30
C THR A 167 -17.04 33.75 -8.66
N ILE A 168 -16.34 34.52 -7.81
CA ILE A 168 -15.19 34.01 -7.04
C ILE A 168 -15.59 32.78 -6.22
N ASP A 169 -16.77 32.80 -5.61
CA ASP A 169 -17.28 31.68 -4.81
C ASP A 169 -17.54 30.42 -5.65
N GLN A 170 -18.03 30.58 -6.88
CA GLN A 170 -18.23 29.46 -7.81
C GLN A 170 -16.89 28.83 -8.21
N MET A 171 -15.89 29.64 -8.56
CA MET A 171 -14.54 29.17 -8.88
C MET A 171 -13.89 28.44 -7.70
N VAL A 172 -13.94 29.03 -6.50
CA VAL A 172 -13.37 28.43 -5.29
C VAL A 172 -14.07 27.13 -4.94
N ARG A 173 -15.41 27.08 -5.04
CA ARG A 173 -16.19 25.86 -4.81
C ARG A 173 -15.86 24.76 -5.83
N ARG A 174 -15.66 25.09 -7.10
CA ARG A 174 -15.21 24.15 -8.14
C ARG A 174 -13.83 23.55 -7.82
N ILE A 175 -12.90 24.37 -7.32
CA ILE A 175 -11.55 23.93 -6.96
C ILE A 175 -11.59 23.05 -5.70
N ARG A 176 -12.19 23.53 -4.62
CA ARG A 176 -12.18 22.85 -3.31
C ARG A 176 -13.12 21.66 -3.26
N GLY A 177 -14.32 21.81 -3.79
CA GLY A 177 -15.49 20.99 -3.45
C GLY A 177 -16.27 21.55 -2.26
N THR A 178 -17.29 20.83 -1.84
CA THR A 178 -18.23 21.22 -0.79
C THR A 178 -18.02 20.43 0.48
N ARG A 179 -18.25 21.08 1.64
CA ARG A 179 -18.14 20.41 2.94
C ARG A 179 -19.14 19.26 3.09
N THR A 180 -20.35 19.39 2.54
CA THR A 180 -21.38 18.34 2.56
C THR A 180 -20.93 17.06 1.89
N ASN A 181 -20.14 17.15 0.81
CA ASN A 181 -19.57 15.99 0.10
C ASN A 181 -18.16 15.62 0.60
N GLY A 182 -17.72 16.14 1.73
CA GLY A 182 -16.35 15.92 2.23
C GLY A 182 -15.27 16.38 1.24
N TYR A 183 -15.57 17.37 0.41
CA TYR A 183 -14.70 17.91 -0.64
C TYR A 183 -14.40 16.96 -1.81
N ALA A 184 -15.11 15.83 -1.91
CA ALA A 184 -14.92 14.82 -2.95
C ALA A 184 -15.46 15.25 -4.34
N ASP A 185 -16.21 16.35 -4.39
CA ASP A 185 -16.77 16.99 -5.59
C ASP A 185 -15.88 18.14 -6.12
N GLY A 186 -14.71 18.38 -5.51
CA GLY A 186 -13.75 19.39 -5.95
C GLY A 186 -12.66 18.84 -6.86
N LEU A 187 -12.04 19.71 -7.65
CA LEU A 187 -10.89 19.35 -8.49
C LEU A 187 -9.69 18.84 -7.68
N LEU A 188 -9.49 19.36 -6.46
CA LEU A 188 -8.41 18.91 -5.57
C LEU A 188 -8.59 17.48 -5.05
N GLU A 189 -9.76 16.86 -5.22
CA GLU A 189 -9.94 15.44 -4.91
C GLU A 189 -9.07 14.53 -5.79
N ILE A 190 -8.80 14.94 -7.03
CA ILE A 190 -7.88 14.24 -7.94
C ILE A 190 -6.49 14.16 -7.31
N ASP A 191 -6.04 15.25 -6.71
CA ASP A 191 -4.75 15.34 -6.03
C ASP A 191 -4.67 14.44 -4.81
N ARG A 192 -5.73 14.40 -3.99
CA ARG A 192 -5.80 13.53 -2.81
C ARG A 192 -5.74 12.05 -3.19
N ARG A 193 -6.52 11.64 -4.19
CA ARG A 193 -6.52 10.25 -4.70
C ARG A 193 -5.20 9.86 -5.36
N GLY A 194 -4.59 10.80 -6.07
CA GLY A 194 -3.25 10.65 -6.63
C GLY A 194 -2.23 10.40 -5.52
N ALA A 195 -2.23 11.25 -4.49
CA ALA A 195 -1.34 11.12 -3.34
C ALA A 195 -1.53 9.80 -2.60
N GLU A 196 -2.78 9.40 -2.35
CA GLU A 196 -3.09 8.10 -1.77
C GLU A 196 -2.46 6.96 -2.58
N SER A 197 -2.65 6.97 -3.90
CA SER A 197 -2.19 5.90 -4.78
C SER A 197 -0.65 5.82 -4.83
N ILE A 198 0.03 6.97 -4.87
CA ILE A 198 1.50 7.04 -4.87
C ILE A 198 2.07 6.62 -3.53
N VAL A 199 1.52 7.09 -2.40
CA VAL A 199 1.96 6.70 -1.06
C VAL A 199 1.84 5.20 -0.86
N ARG A 200 0.70 4.59 -1.24
CA ARG A 200 0.50 3.13 -1.18
C ARG A 200 1.54 2.38 -1.99
N THR A 201 1.79 2.85 -3.20
CA THR A 201 2.76 2.23 -4.12
C THR A 201 4.18 2.36 -3.57
N ALA A 202 4.54 3.51 -2.99
CA ALA A 202 5.86 3.76 -2.41
C ALA A 202 6.15 2.86 -1.18
N VAL A 203 5.15 2.66 -0.31
CA VAL A 203 5.26 1.73 0.82
C VAL A 203 5.43 0.29 0.31
N ASN A 204 4.60 -0.14 -0.64
CA ASN A 204 4.69 -1.48 -1.22
C ASN A 204 6.06 -1.70 -1.91
N HIS A 205 6.53 -0.72 -2.69
CA HIS A 205 7.84 -0.74 -3.35
C HIS A 205 8.98 -0.89 -2.34
N THR A 206 8.98 -0.08 -1.29
CA THR A 206 10.00 -0.12 -0.24
C THR A 206 10.01 -1.46 0.48
N SER A 207 8.82 -1.99 0.80
CA SER A 207 8.64 -3.27 1.47
C SER A 207 9.13 -4.45 0.61
N ASN A 208 8.73 -4.53 -0.66
CA ASN A 208 9.19 -5.59 -1.56
C ASN A 208 10.69 -5.47 -1.86
N PHE A 209 11.21 -4.26 -2.01
CA PHE A 209 12.65 -4.07 -2.20
C PHE A 209 13.45 -4.57 -0.99
N ALA A 210 13.00 -4.25 0.23
CA ALA A 210 13.63 -4.72 1.45
C ALA A 210 13.62 -6.24 1.59
N ARG A 211 12.49 -6.90 1.28
CA ARG A 211 12.41 -8.38 1.21
C ARG A 211 13.41 -8.96 0.23
N GLN A 212 13.45 -8.43 -0.99
CA GLN A 212 14.33 -8.95 -2.04
C GLN A 212 15.82 -8.75 -1.70
N ALA A 213 16.17 -7.62 -1.08
CA ALA A 213 17.51 -7.40 -0.55
C ALA A 213 17.85 -8.38 0.58
N PHE A 214 16.90 -8.68 1.47
CA PHE A 214 17.07 -9.67 2.53
C PHE A 214 17.23 -11.10 1.97
N TYR A 215 16.43 -11.49 0.98
CA TYR A 215 16.56 -12.79 0.31
C TYR A 215 17.92 -12.91 -0.38
N ALA A 216 18.38 -11.86 -1.06
CA ALA A 216 19.69 -11.85 -1.70
C ALA A 216 20.86 -11.91 -0.71
N ALA A 217 20.70 -11.38 0.50
CA ALA A 217 21.71 -11.50 1.55
C ALA A 217 21.75 -12.89 2.21
N ASN A 218 20.75 -13.73 1.95
CA ASN A 218 20.57 -15.07 2.50
C ASN A 218 20.34 -16.08 1.36
N ASP A 219 21.02 -15.91 0.22
CA ASP A 219 20.86 -16.76 -0.97
C ASP A 219 21.51 -18.14 -0.82
N ASP A 220 22.27 -18.36 0.24
CA ASP A 220 22.70 -19.65 0.73
C ASP A 220 21.51 -20.48 1.26
N LEU A 221 20.54 -19.84 1.91
CA LEU A 221 19.28 -20.44 2.37
C LEU A 221 18.14 -20.37 1.34
N VAL A 222 17.97 -19.21 0.71
CA VAL A 222 16.86 -18.93 -0.20
C VAL A 222 17.24 -19.41 -1.60
N GLY A 223 16.43 -20.31 -2.19
CA GLY A 223 16.64 -20.77 -3.57
C GLY A 223 15.98 -19.82 -4.58
N GLU A 224 14.72 -19.48 -4.32
CA GLU A 224 13.89 -18.65 -5.19
C GLU A 224 13.02 -17.71 -4.35
N TRP A 225 12.33 -16.78 -5.00
CA TRP A 225 11.19 -16.07 -4.40
C TRP A 225 9.93 -16.36 -5.19
N GLN A 226 8.79 -16.38 -4.50
CA GLN A 226 7.48 -16.60 -5.10
C GLN A 226 6.66 -15.30 -5.07
N PHE A 227 5.95 -15.04 -6.17
CA PHE A 227 5.03 -13.93 -6.27
C PHE A 227 3.69 -14.28 -5.62
N LEU A 228 3.25 -13.48 -4.65
CA LEU A 228 1.97 -13.64 -3.97
C LEU A 228 1.03 -12.53 -4.37
N ALA A 229 0.03 -12.86 -5.19
CA ALA A 229 -1.04 -11.93 -5.48
C ALA A 229 -1.95 -11.76 -4.27
N THR A 230 -2.42 -10.53 -4.00
CA THR A 230 -3.56 -10.38 -3.09
C THR A 230 -4.76 -11.11 -3.69
N LEU A 231 -5.49 -11.92 -2.94
CA LEU A 231 -6.66 -12.61 -3.49
C LEU A 231 -7.94 -11.82 -3.18
N ASP A 232 -8.20 -10.79 -3.98
CA ASP A 232 -9.45 -10.06 -3.94
C ASP A 232 -9.88 -9.52 -5.31
N GLY A 233 -11.10 -8.98 -5.36
CA GLY A 233 -11.70 -8.47 -6.60
C GLY A 233 -11.07 -7.22 -7.21
N ARG A 234 -9.97 -6.68 -6.65
CA ARG A 234 -9.18 -5.59 -7.27
C ARG A 234 -7.83 -6.06 -7.77
N THR A 235 -7.47 -7.32 -7.58
CA THR A 235 -6.24 -7.87 -8.12
C THR A 235 -6.31 -7.90 -9.64
N THR A 236 -5.32 -7.28 -10.28
CA THR A 236 -5.27 -7.19 -11.74
C THR A 236 -4.91 -8.55 -12.33
N ILE A 237 -5.35 -8.80 -13.57
CA ILE A 237 -4.98 -10.01 -14.32
C ILE A 237 -3.45 -10.16 -14.40
N THR A 238 -2.71 -9.04 -14.51
CA THR A 238 -1.24 -9.04 -14.47
C THR A 238 -0.72 -9.69 -13.19
N CYS A 239 -1.19 -9.25 -12.02
CA CYS A 239 -0.77 -9.82 -10.74
C CYS A 239 -1.29 -11.25 -10.55
N ALA A 240 -2.55 -11.53 -10.92
CA ALA A 240 -3.12 -12.87 -10.82
C ALA A 240 -2.36 -13.89 -11.67
N SER A 241 -1.93 -13.51 -12.88
CA SER A 241 -1.14 -14.37 -13.77
C SER A 241 0.25 -14.73 -13.25
N LEU A 242 0.71 -14.00 -12.22
CA LEU A 242 2.00 -14.22 -11.55
C LEU A 242 1.84 -14.96 -10.22
N SER A 243 0.62 -15.08 -9.69
CA SER A 243 0.37 -15.72 -8.40
C SER A 243 0.95 -17.15 -8.37
N GLY A 244 1.68 -17.46 -7.30
CA GLY A 244 2.30 -18.77 -7.08
C GLY A 244 3.53 -19.06 -7.94
N LYS A 245 3.87 -18.22 -8.93
CA LYS A 245 5.09 -18.41 -9.74
C LYS A 245 6.33 -18.07 -8.95
N THR A 246 7.36 -18.89 -9.10
CA THR A 246 8.67 -18.68 -8.52
C THR A 246 9.65 -18.08 -9.53
N PHE A 247 10.64 -17.38 -9.01
CA PHE A 247 11.68 -16.72 -9.79
C PHE A 247 13.01 -16.76 -9.02
N PRO A 248 14.15 -16.86 -9.73
CA PRO A 248 15.46 -16.66 -9.11
C PRO A 248 15.56 -15.30 -8.42
N ILE A 249 16.32 -15.24 -7.33
CA ILE A 249 16.59 -13.99 -6.61
C ILE A 249 17.20 -12.95 -7.55
N GLY A 250 16.75 -11.69 -7.44
CA GLY A 250 17.20 -10.60 -8.30
C GLY A 250 16.61 -10.62 -9.72
N SER A 251 15.76 -11.60 -10.05
CA SER A 251 15.06 -11.71 -11.32
C SER A 251 13.54 -11.68 -11.14
N GLY A 252 12.81 -11.60 -12.25
CA GLY A 252 11.35 -11.70 -12.27
C GLY A 252 10.59 -10.38 -12.03
N PRO A 253 9.27 -10.38 -12.25
CA PRO A 253 8.42 -9.20 -12.15
C PRO A 253 8.04 -8.91 -10.68
N GLN A 254 8.90 -8.21 -9.95
CA GLN A 254 8.66 -7.84 -8.54
C GLN A 254 7.47 -6.87 -8.38
N PRO A 255 6.63 -7.02 -7.34
CA PRO A 255 5.68 -5.98 -6.94
C PRO A 255 6.38 -4.70 -6.46
N PRO A 256 5.75 -3.52 -6.56
CA PRO A 256 4.43 -3.28 -7.16
C PRO A 256 4.46 -3.30 -8.69
N ARG A 257 3.51 -4.04 -9.31
CA ARG A 257 3.40 -4.16 -10.78
C ARG A 257 2.66 -3.00 -11.44
N HIS A 258 1.89 -2.26 -10.66
CA HIS A 258 1.07 -1.13 -11.09
C HIS A 258 0.85 -0.18 -9.92
N ILE A 259 0.42 1.04 -10.21
CA ILE A 259 -0.05 1.96 -9.16
C ILE A 259 -1.18 1.30 -8.36
N GLY A 260 -1.07 1.34 -7.04
CA GLY A 260 -2.03 0.71 -6.13
C GLY A 260 -1.94 -0.82 -6.04
N CYS A 261 -0.85 -1.43 -6.52
CA CYS A 261 -0.60 -2.86 -6.34
C CYS A 261 -0.52 -3.22 -4.85
N ARG A 262 -1.10 -4.37 -4.49
CA ARG A 262 -1.10 -4.90 -3.11
C ARG A 262 -0.46 -6.29 -2.99
N SER A 263 -0.03 -6.85 -4.12
CA SER A 263 0.75 -8.08 -4.16
C SER A 263 2.07 -7.92 -3.40
N THR A 264 2.59 -9.04 -2.92
CA THR A 264 3.83 -9.16 -2.17
C THR A 264 4.69 -10.30 -2.72
N SER A 265 5.79 -10.60 -2.05
CA SER A 265 6.67 -11.73 -2.33
C SER A 265 6.95 -12.52 -1.05
N THR A 266 7.13 -13.83 -1.20
CA THR A 266 7.59 -14.75 -0.13
C THR A 266 8.86 -15.46 -0.60
N PRO A 267 9.81 -15.81 0.29
CA PRO A 267 10.95 -16.62 -0.12
C PRO A 267 10.52 -18.08 -0.33
N VAL A 268 11.32 -18.81 -1.10
CA VAL A 268 11.32 -20.26 -1.18
C VAL A 268 12.68 -20.74 -0.69
N ILE A 269 12.69 -21.29 0.53
CA ILE A 269 13.87 -21.87 1.17
C ILE A 269 14.17 -23.21 0.51
N LYS A 270 15.46 -23.46 0.28
CA LYS A 270 15.99 -24.71 -0.26
C LYS A 270 15.63 -25.91 0.61
N GLY A 271 15.38 -27.05 -0.01
CA GLY A 271 15.27 -28.33 0.70
C GLY A 271 16.57 -28.70 1.42
N TRP A 272 16.52 -29.64 2.37
CA TRP A 272 17.74 -29.96 3.13
C TRP A 272 18.83 -30.61 2.26
N GLU A 273 18.45 -31.38 1.23
CA GLU A 273 19.37 -31.94 0.25
C GLU A 273 20.08 -30.86 -0.56
N GLU A 274 19.35 -29.82 -0.97
CA GLU A 274 19.88 -28.66 -1.70
C GLU A 274 20.82 -27.81 -0.84
N LEU A 275 20.61 -27.82 0.48
CA LEU A 275 21.52 -27.23 1.47
C LEU A 275 22.74 -28.11 1.75
N GLY A 276 22.83 -29.31 1.17
CA GLY A 276 23.95 -30.22 1.37
C GLY A 276 24.05 -30.78 2.79
N LEU A 277 22.95 -30.77 3.55
CA LEU A 277 22.89 -31.35 4.88
C LEU A 277 22.71 -32.86 4.78
N SER A 278 23.29 -33.63 5.68
CA SER A 278 23.12 -35.09 5.75
C SER A 278 22.03 -35.49 6.76
N PRO A 279 21.42 -36.68 6.61
CA PRO A 279 20.44 -37.18 7.57
C PRO A 279 20.94 -37.33 9.01
N ASP A 280 22.26 -37.35 9.21
CA ASP A 280 22.89 -37.42 10.52
C ASP A 280 23.10 -36.03 11.15
N GLU A 281 23.13 -34.97 10.34
CA GLU A 281 23.25 -33.57 10.78
C GLU A 281 21.91 -32.93 11.15
N ILE A 282 20.80 -33.48 10.65
CA ILE A 282 19.44 -32.98 10.90
C ILE A 282 18.46 -34.12 11.16
N ASP A 283 17.62 -33.97 12.17
CA ASP A 283 16.63 -34.99 12.50
C ASP A 283 15.53 -35.11 11.41
N LYS A 284 14.84 -36.26 11.39
CA LYS A 284 13.77 -36.54 10.41
C LYS A 284 12.62 -35.53 10.43
N GLY A 285 12.32 -34.91 11.58
CA GLY A 285 11.28 -33.88 11.68
C GLY A 285 11.72 -32.58 11.02
N THR A 286 12.98 -32.20 11.18
CA THR A 286 13.62 -31.08 10.50
C THR A 286 13.65 -31.29 8.99
N GLN A 287 14.06 -32.48 8.53
CA GLN A 287 14.04 -32.85 7.09
C GLN A 287 12.64 -32.63 6.49
N ALA A 288 11.61 -33.23 7.11
CA ALA A 288 10.23 -33.11 6.65
C ALA A 288 9.70 -31.67 6.68
N SER A 289 10.24 -30.79 7.53
CA SER A 289 9.86 -29.37 7.55
C SER A 289 10.53 -28.58 6.42
N MET A 290 11.73 -28.97 5.97
CA MET A 290 12.48 -28.29 4.91
C MET A 290 12.04 -28.72 3.50
N ASP A 291 11.65 -29.98 3.29
CA ASP A 291 11.31 -30.56 1.97
C ASP A 291 9.96 -30.13 1.38
N GLY A 292 9.46 -28.96 1.79
CA GLY A 292 8.28 -28.37 1.18
C GLY A 292 8.63 -27.70 -0.15
N TYR A 293 7.88 -28.03 -1.22
CA TYR A 293 7.87 -27.21 -2.43
C TYR A 293 7.42 -25.78 -2.14
N ALA A 294 7.63 -24.87 -3.09
CA ALA A 294 7.17 -23.47 -2.98
C ALA A 294 5.74 -23.41 -2.43
N ALA A 295 5.49 -22.47 -1.53
CA ALA A 295 4.22 -22.38 -0.84
C ALA A 295 3.05 -22.42 -1.84
N ALA A 296 2.04 -23.25 -1.57
CA ALA A 296 0.85 -23.23 -2.40
C ALA A 296 0.21 -21.84 -2.33
N ASP A 297 -0.38 -21.37 -3.43
CA ASP A 297 -1.18 -20.14 -3.42
C ASP A 297 -2.30 -20.30 -2.38
N ILE A 298 -2.27 -19.47 -1.33
CA ILE A 298 -3.17 -19.61 -0.19
C ILE A 298 -4.42 -18.79 -0.47
N ASP A 299 -5.59 -19.43 -0.61
CA ASP A 299 -6.87 -18.70 -0.67
C ASP A 299 -7.02 -17.77 0.54
N TYR A 300 -7.32 -16.49 0.32
CA TYR A 300 -7.32 -15.50 1.41
C TYR A 300 -8.42 -15.77 2.44
N SER A 301 -9.56 -16.32 2.03
CA SER A 301 -10.62 -16.68 2.98
C SER A 301 -10.22 -17.91 3.79
N ASP A 302 -9.61 -18.91 3.17
CA ASP A 302 -9.16 -20.10 3.90
C ASP A 302 -7.96 -19.80 4.81
N TRP A 303 -7.04 -18.96 4.35
CA TRP A 303 -5.97 -18.39 5.16
C TRP A 303 -6.50 -17.66 6.39
N LEU A 304 -7.44 -16.72 6.20
CA LEU A 304 -7.96 -15.90 7.29
C LEU A 304 -8.73 -16.74 8.31
N ARG A 305 -9.39 -17.83 7.89
CA ARG A 305 -10.05 -18.79 8.81
C ARG A 305 -9.08 -19.45 9.78
N ASN A 306 -7.84 -19.69 9.36
CA ASN A 306 -6.81 -20.33 10.19
C ASN A 306 -6.14 -19.37 11.18
N LYS A 307 -6.50 -18.08 11.17
CA LYS A 307 -5.95 -17.07 12.10
C LYS A 307 -6.77 -16.96 13.40
N PRO A 308 -6.16 -16.51 14.52
CA PRO A 308 -6.89 -16.24 15.75
C PRO A 308 -8.03 -15.24 15.54
N ALA A 309 -9.13 -15.36 16.30
CA ALA A 309 -10.31 -14.50 16.15
C ALA A 309 -9.98 -12.99 16.25
N ALA A 310 -9.08 -12.62 17.15
CA ALA A 310 -8.62 -11.23 17.29
C ALA A 310 -7.99 -10.69 15.99
N PHE A 311 -7.14 -11.49 15.34
CA PHE A 311 -6.53 -11.10 14.07
C PHE A 311 -7.59 -10.97 12.97
N GLN A 312 -8.57 -11.88 12.92
CA GLN A 312 -9.67 -11.77 11.96
C GLN A 312 -10.51 -10.49 12.17
N ASP A 313 -10.70 -10.08 13.43
CA ASP A 313 -11.39 -8.84 13.78
C ASP A 313 -10.56 -7.60 13.45
N ASP A 314 -9.24 -7.65 13.58
CA ASP A 314 -8.35 -6.57 13.11
C ASP A 314 -8.47 -6.38 11.59
N VAL A 315 -8.52 -7.50 10.85
CA VAL A 315 -8.60 -7.50 9.38
C VAL A 315 -9.97 -7.02 8.86
N LEU A 316 -11.06 -7.53 9.43
CA LEU A 316 -12.42 -7.31 8.89
C LEU A 316 -13.23 -6.27 9.68
N GLY A 317 -12.80 -5.93 10.89
CA GLY A 317 -13.62 -5.31 11.92
C GLY A 317 -14.48 -6.35 12.65
N PRO A 318 -14.88 -6.11 13.92
CA PRO A 318 -15.51 -7.11 14.78
C PRO A 318 -16.81 -7.68 14.20
N THR A 319 -17.64 -6.85 13.58
CA THR A 319 -18.91 -7.29 12.99
C THR A 319 -18.69 -8.22 11.78
N ARG A 320 -17.82 -7.83 10.83
CA ARG A 320 -17.55 -8.68 9.65
C ARG A 320 -16.72 -9.90 10.02
N GLY A 321 -15.82 -9.79 10.99
CA GLY A 321 -15.08 -10.92 11.54
C GLY A 321 -16.01 -11.97 12.14
N LYS A 322 -17.03 -11.55 12.91
CA LYS A 322 -18.06 -12.45 13.41
C LYS A 322 -18.87 -13.10 12.27
N LEU A 323 -19.33 -12.34 11.28
CA LEU A 323 -20.03 -12.88 10.10
C LEU A 323 -19.18 -13.88 9.32
N PHE A 324 -17.89 -13.59 9.16
CA PHE A 324 -16.93 -14.47 8.49
C PHE A 324 -16.77 -15.82 9.21
N ARG A 325 -16.59 -15.79 10.54
CA ARG A 325 -16.43 -16.98 11.38
C ARG A 325 -17.70 -17.80 11.51
N GLU A 326 -18.77 -17.18 11.98
CA GLU A 326 -20.00 -17.87 12.36
C GLU A 326 -20.94 -18.05 11.17
N GLY A 327 -20.95 -17.09 10.25
CA GLY A 327 -21.72 -17.16 9.01
C GLY A 327 -21.11 -18.08 7.96
N LYS A 328 -19.85 -18.50 8.14
CA LYS A 328 -19.06 -19.33 7.21
C LYS A 328 -19.03 -18.77 5.78
N VAL A 329 -18.95 -17.44 5.67
CA VAL A 329 -18.86 -16.75 4.37
C VAL A 329 -17.41 -16.42 4.04
N ASN A 330 -17.10 -16.26 2.76
CA ASN A 330 -15.79 -15.82 2.28
C ASN A 330 -15.69 -14.28 2.29
N VAL A 331 -14.47 -13.73 2.24
CA VAL A 331 -14.24 -12.27 2.35
C VAL A 331 -14.78 -11.48 1.15
N ASP A 332 -14.90 -12.11 -0.01
CA ASP A 332 -15.46 -11.52 -1.23
C ASP A 332 -16.90 -11.08 -1.00
N ARG A 333 -17.64 -11.77 -0.11
CA ARG A 333 -18.99 -11.40 0.28
C ARG A 333 -19.06 -10.01 0.92
N PHE A 334 -17.98 -9.46 1.46
CA PHE A 334 -17.98 -8.10 2.01
C PHE A 334 -17.71 -7.01 0.97
N THR A 335 -17.54 -7.38 -0.30
CA THR A 335 -17.23 -6.45 -1.39
C THR A 335 -18.19 -6.62 -2.56
N ASN A 336 -18.39 -5.57 -3.35
CA ASN A 336 -19.13 -5.66 -4.61
C ASN A 336 -18.23 -6.15 -5.77
N ASN A 337 -18.81 -6.35 -6.95
CA ASN A 337 -18.12 -6.74 -8.18
C ASN A 337 -17.06 -5.73 -8.69
N LYS A 338 -16.94 -4.57 -8.04
CA LYS A 338 -15.90 -3.55 -8.28
C LYS A 338 -14.91 -3.47 -7.10
N GLY A 339 -14.94 -4.45 -6.20
CA GLY A 339 -14.14 -4.55 -4.98
C GLY A 339 -14.53 -3.59 -3.86
N ARG A 340 -15.46 -2.64 -4.06
CA ARG A 340 -15.84 -1.70 -2.98
C ARG A 340 -16.43 -2.45 -1.81
N VAL A 341 -15.88 -2.21 -0.61
CA VAL A 341 -16.34 -2.82 0.63
C VAL A 341 -17.72 -2.25 0.95
N TYR A 342 -18.69 -3.11 1.20
CA TYR A 342 -20.02 -2.68 1.65
C TYR A 342 -19.92 -2.07 3.04
N THR A 343 -20.66 -1.00 3.31
CA THR A 343 -20.84 -0.51 4.69
C THR A 343 -21.56 -1.57 5.53
N LEU A 344 -21.50 -1.45 6.87
CA LEU A 344 -22.24 -2.38 7.72
C LEU A 344 -23.75 -2.29 7.46
N ASP A 345 -24.28 -1.09 7.21
CA ASP A 345 -25.70 -0.90 6.86
C ASP A 345 -26.06 -1.55 5.53
N GLN A 346 -25.18 -1.47 4.52
CA GLN A 346 -25.37 -2.13 3.23
C GLN A 346 -25.34 -3.66 3.38
N LEU A 347 -24.46 -4.21 4.23
CA LEU A 347 -24.42 -5.64 4.52
C LEU A 347 -25.67 -6.09 5.28
N LYS A 348 -26.12 -5.31 6.26
CA LYS A 348 -27.37 -5.57 7.00
C LYS A 348 -28.58 -5.62 6.08
N GLN A 349 -28.69 -4.69 5.14
CA GLN A 349 -29.78 -4.65 4.18
C GLN A 349 -29.72 -5.82 3.17
N ARG A 350 -28.53 -6.22 2.74
CA ARG A 350 -28.34 -7.23 1.69
C ARG A 350 -28.37 -8.67 2.22
N ASP A 351 -27.80 -8.89 3.41
CA ASP A 351 -27.59 -10.20 4.03
C ASP A 351 -28.28 -10.26 5.42
N ALA A 352 -29.49 -9.72 5.54
CA ALA A 352 -30.23 -9.65 6.82
C ALA A 352 -30.37 -11.03 7.49
N ASP A 353 -30.63 -12.06 6.70
CA ASP A 353 -30.69 -13.47 7.09
C ASP A 353 -29.37 -13.98 7.72
N LEU A 354 -28.24 -13.51 7.19
CA LEU A 354 -26.91 -13.85 7.72
C LEU A 354 -26.66 -13.17 9.07
N PHE A 355 -27.09 -11.92 9.25
CA PHE A 355 -26.97 -11.21 10.53
C PHE A 355 -27.82 -11.85 11.63
N GLU A 356 -29.05 -12.25 11.29
CA GLU A 356 -29.94 -12.97 12.21
C GLU A 356 -29.35 -14.33 12.61
N ARG A 357 -28.87 -15.11 11.65
CA ARG A 357 -28.19 -16.40 11.90
C ARG A 357 -27.00 -16.29 12.85
N VAL A 358 -26.25 -15.19 12.77
CA VAL A 358 -25.03 -14.96 13.55
C VAL A 358 -25.33 -14.16 14.85
N GLY A 359 -26.60 -13.88 15.13
CA GLY A 359 -27.02 -13.20 16.36
C GLY A 359 -26.44 -11.80 16.50
N ILE A 360 -26.30 -11.07 15.40
CA ILE A 360 -25.92 -9.66 15.39
C ILE A 360 -27.20 -8.86 15.15
N ALA A 361 -27.56 -7.96 16.07
CA ALA A 361 -28.74 -7.13 15.90
C ALA A 361 -28.70 -6.36 14.57
N ALA A 362 -29.74 -6.58 13.75
CA ALA A 362 -29.96 -5.91 12.47
C ALA A 362 -29.99 -4.40 12.62
#